data_AF-A0A364NBK4-F1
#
_entry.id   AF-A0A364NBK4-F1
#
_cell.length_a   1.000
_cell.length_b   1.000
_cell.length_c   1.000
_cell.angle_alpha   90.00
_cell.angle_beta   90.00
_cell.angle_gamma   90.00
#
_symmetry.space_group_name_H-M   'P 1'
#
loop_
_entity.id
_entity.type
_entity.pdbx_description
1 polymer ?
#
loop_
_entity_poly.entity_id
_entity_poly.type
_entity_poly.pdbx_seq_one_letter_code
_entity_poly.pdbx_strand_id
1 'polypeptide(L)'
;MTDVLCGVCATEPKKYKCPTCALPYCSLACFKPHKATHSQDATSSTPKPVEPILPQPPPPAPIPRYLKSRTDFSLLATNPRYQALLKTHPTLLPSLQRVYAKTIQPDPEDERRRRMLERNASRGRGMRGRGRGRGRGRGGRGGWNGEEREERWTPKKGDKDAMAALKGIREGEDNKSEKDAMAEFVGLVEELFGQKDKMQGVEERA
;
A
#
# COMPACT_ATOMS: atom_id res chain seq x y z
N MET A 1 39.42 23.83 -22.87
CA MET A 1 39.45 22.44 -22.37
C MET A 1 40.35 22.44 -21.16
N THR A 2 39.82 22.21 -19.96
CA THR A 2 40.61 22.22 -18.72
C THR A 2 41.14 20.82 -18.45
N ASP A 3 42.42 20.62 -18.73
CA ASP A 3 43.08 19.36 -18.39
C ASP A 3 43.18 19.22 -16.88
N VAL A 4 42.56 18.16 -16.35
CA VAL A 4 42.57 17.88 -14.91
C VAL A 4 43.96 17.34 -14.56
N LEU A 5 44.67 18.08 -13.70
CA LEU A 5 46.01 17.74 -13.27
C LEU A 5 46.03 16.56 -12.29
N CYS A 6 47.20 15.95 -12.15
CA CYS A 6 47.44 14.90 -11.17
C CYS A 6 47.24 15.44 -9.74
N GLY A 7 46.39 14.78 -8.95
CA GLY A 7 46.18 15.12 -7.54
C GLY A 7 47.32 14.71 -6.59
N VAL A 8 48.43 14.21 -7.12
CA VAL A 8 49.62 13.82 -6.33
C VAL A 8 50.77 14.80 -6.56
N CYS A 9 51.15 15.07 -7.82
CA CYS A 9 52.22 16.01 -8.14
C CYS A 9 51.74 17.39 -8.62
N ALA A 10 50.48 17.52 -9.06
CA ALA A 10 49.91 18.74 -9.64
C ALA A 10 50.68 19.37 -10.82
N THR A 11 51.68 18.69 -11.37
CA THR A 11 52.52 19.20 -12.47
C THR A 11 52.07 18.73 -13.85
N GLU A 12 51.57 17.50 -13.94
CA GLU A 12 51.23 16.84 -15.19
C GLU A 12 49.72 16.56 -15.30
N PRO A 13 49.16 16.50 -16.53
CA PRO A 13 47.78 16.10 -16.73
C PRO A 13 47.55 14.65 -16.27
N LYS A 14 46.34 14.36 -15.78
CA LYS A 14 45.97 13.02 -15.33
C LYS A 14 46.00 12.03 -16.51
N LYS A 15 46.54 10.85 -16.25
CA LYS A 15 46.55 9.72 -17.20
C LYS A 15 45.70 8.54 -16.71
N TYR A 16 45.57 8.40 -15.40
CA TYR A 16 44.87 7.28 -14.75
C TYR A 16 44.10 7.75 -13.51
N LYS A 17 43.27 6.87 -12.92
CA LYS A 17 42.50 7.11 -11.70
C LYS A 17 42.70 5.98 -10.70
N CYS A 18 42.76 6.29 -9.40
CA CYS A 18 42.89 5.29 -8.35
C CYS A 18 41.57 4.52 -8.13
N PRO A 19 41.57 3.17 -8.05
CA PRO A 19 40.34 2.40 -7.79
C PRO A 19 39.80 2.56 -6.36
N THR A 20 40.63 2.96 -5.39
CA THR A 20 40.26 3.04 -3.98
C THR A 20 39.59 4.36 -3.61
N CYS A 21 40.05 5.48 -4.17
CA CYS A 21 39.55 6.82 -3.80
C CYS A 21 39.29 7.74 -5.01
N ALA A 22 39.31 7.19 -6.24
CA ALA A 22 39.08 7.91 -7.49
C ALA A 22 40.02 9.10 -7.80
N LEU A 23 41.11 9.27 -7.05
CA LEU A 23 42.06 10.38 -7.22
C LEU A 23 42.79 10.28 -8.58
N PRO A 24 42.80 11.35 -9.40
CA PRO A 24 43.47 11.36 -10.71
C PRO A 24 45.00 11.46 -10.59
N TYR A 25 45.75 10.61 -11.31
CA TYR A 25 47.21 10.62 -11.28
C TYR A 25 47.86 10.54 -12.66
N CYS A 26 49.09 11.07 -12.82
CA CYS A 26 49.78 11.11 -14.11
C CYS A 26 50.55 9.81 -14.45
N SER A 27 51.15 9.14 -13.45
CA SER A 27 51.95 7.93 -13.69
C SER A 27 52.07 7.03 -12.45
N LEU A 28 52.66 5.85 -12.63
CA LEU A 28 52.93 4.91 -11.53
C LEU A 28 53.84 5.51 -10.43
N ALA A 29 54.65 6.53 -10.76
CA ALA A 29 55.46 7.24 -9.77
C ALA A 29 54.59 7.97 -8.75
N CYS A 30 53.42 8.48 -9.15
CA CYS A 30 52.43 9.07 -8.27
C CYS A 30 51.51 8.03 -7.61
N PHE A 31 51.29 6.88 -8.26
CA PHE A 31 50.45 5.83 -7.70
C PHE A 31 51.07 5.12 -6.48
N LYS A 32 52.38 4.87 -6.49
CA LYS A 32 53.10 4.19 -5.40
C LYS A 32 53.00 4.89 -4.03
N PRO A 33 53.32 6.20 -3.90
CA PRO A 33 53.17 6.89 -2.61
C PRO A 33 51.70 7.02 -2.22
N HIS A 34 50.80 7.23 -3.20
CA HIS A 34 49.37 7.33 -2.95
C HIS A 34 48.75 6.02 -2.42
N LYS A 35 49.22 4.86 -2.91
CA LYS A 35 48.78 3.54 -2.42
C LYS A 35 49.17 3.29 -0.96
N ALA A 36 50.32 3.82 -0.52
CA ALA A 36 50.75 3.71 0.87
C ALA A 36 49.83 4.50 1.82
N THR A 37 49.26 5.61 1.37
CA THR A 37 48.27 6.39 2.13
C THR A 37 47.00 5.58 2.44
N HIS A 38 46.56 4.71 1.53
CA HIS A 38 45.42 3.81 1.77
C HIS A 38 45.69 2.69 2.78
N SER A 39 46.95 2.47 3.13
CA SER A 39 47.36 1.37 4.02
C SER A 39 47.54 1.81 5.48
N GLN A 40 47.37 3.09 5.80
CA GLN A 40 47.62 3.67 7.13
C GLN A 40 46.37 4.18 7.86
N ASP A 41 45.16 3.88 7.42
CA ASP A 41 43.93 4.19 8.17
C ASP A 41 43.44 2.97 8.98
N ALA A 42 44.35 2.41 9.76
CA ALA A 42 44.02 1.60 10.92
C ALA A 42 44.82 2.11 12.12
N THR A 43 44.19 2.99 12.90
CA THR A 43 44.51 3.38 14.29
C THR A 43 45.31 4.68 14.51
N SER A 44 44.64 5.58 15.24
CA SER A 44 45.16 6.68 16.08
C SER A 44 45.46 8.05 15.45
N SER A 45 44.40 8.85 15.35
CA SER A 45 44.42 10.17 16.01
C SER A 45 43.03 10.45 16.57
N THR A 46 42.92 10.44 17.90
CA THR A 46 41.81 11.03 18.64
C THR A 46 42.03 12.54 18.74
N PRO A 47 41.36 13.39 17.95
CA PRO A 47 40.90 14.66 18.45
C PRO A 47 39.59 14.41 19.21
N LYS A 48 39.47 15.08 20.36
CA LYS A 48 38.29 15.12 21.22
C LYS A 48 37.00 15.21 20.40
N PRO A 49 35.91 14.49 20.74
CA PRO A 49 34.61 14.73 20.13
C PRO A 49 34.12 16.11 20.53
N VAL A 50 34.47 17.13 19.73
CA VAL A 50 33.59 18.28 19.60
C VAL A 50 32.52 17.77 18.65
N GLU A 51 31.40 17.33 19.23
CA GLU A 51 30.19 17.11 18.46
C GLU A 51 30.01 18.34 17.55
N PRO A 52 29.91 18.17 16.23
CA PRO A 52 29.35 19.24 15.43
C PRO A 52 27.96 19.49 16.03
N ILE A 53 27.78 20.65 16.66
CA ILE A 53 26.46 21.16 17.00
C ILE A 53 25.80 21.39 15.64
N LEU A 54 25.25 20.32 15.07
CA LEU A 54 24.19 20.43 14.11
C LEU A 54 23.13 21.25 14.83
N PRO A 55 22.62 22.36 14.24
CA PRO A 55 21.45 23.00 14.81
C PRO A 55 20.42 21.88 15.00
N GLN A 56 20.02 21.63 16.25
CA GLN A 56 18.97 20.65 16.53
C GLN A 56 17.84 21.00 15.56
N PRO A 57 17.42 20.07 14.67
CA PRO A 57 16.22 20.34 13.90
C PRO A 57 15.14 20.67 14.93
N PRO A 58 14.30 21.70 14.66
CA PRO A 58 13.22 22.03 15.56
C PRO A 58 12.47 20.74 15.92
N PRO A 59 12.02 20.58 17.18
CA PRO A 59 11.31 19.38 17.60
C PRO A 59 10.27 19.03 16.54
N PRO A 60 10.17 17.74 16.15
CA PRO A 60 9.31 17.34 15.04
C PRO A 60 7.93 17.95 15.28
N ALA A 61 7.44 18.66 14.26
CA ALA A 61 6.16 19.35 14.35
C ALA A 61 5.13 18.38 14.96
N PRO A 62 4.32 18.83 15.93
CA PRO A 62 3.36 17.96 16.59
C PRO A 62 2.55 17.24 15.51
N ILE A 63 2.47 15.90 15.62
CA ILE A 63 1.73 15.06 14.68
C ILE A 63 0.39 15.77 14.42
N PRO A 64 0.11 16.15 13.16
CA PRO A 64 -1.01 17.00 12.88
C PRO A 64 -2.31 16.35 13.37
N ARG A 65 -3.25 17.15 13.87
CA ARG A 65 -4.48 16.65 14.54
C ARG A 65 -5.23 15.61 13.69
N TYR A 66 -5.19 15.72 12.36
CA TYR A 66 -5.78 14.76 11.43
C TYR A 66 -5.14 13.35 11.42
N LEU A 67 -3.94 13.18 11.97
CA LEU A 67 -3.27 11.86 12.13
C LEU A 67 -3.47 11.25 13.52
N LYS A 68 -3.92 12.03 14.52
CA LYS A 68 -4.19 11.56 15.89
C LYS A 68 -5.51 10.82 16.04
N SER A 69 -6.38 10.91 15.04
CA SER A 69 -7.69 10.24 15.03
C SER A 69 -7.66 8.85 14.41
N ARG A 70 -6.49 8.29 14.10
CA ARG A 70 -6.41 6.87 13.71
C ARG A 70 -6.74 6.04 14.93
N THR A 71 -7.92 5.44 14.92
CA THR A 71 -8.36 4.51 15.97
C THR A 71 -7.43 3.29 15.98
N ASP A 72 -6.83 3.01 17.13
CA ASP A 72 -5.94 1.86 17.29
C ASP A 72 -6.74 0.55 17.36
N PHE A 73 -6.93 -0.08 16.21
CA PHE A 73 -7.64 -1.37 16.11
C PHE A 73 -6.89 -2.56 16.74
N SER A 74 -5.63 -2.39 17.14
CA SER A 74 -4.83 -3.42 17.84
C SER A 74 -5.50 -3.90 19.14
N LEU A 75 -6.34 -3.05 19.75
CA LEU A 75 -7.13 -3.41 20.93
C LEU A 75 -8.19 -4.47 20.63
N LEU A 76 -8.72 -4.55 19.40
CA LEU A 76 -9.66 -5.61 19.00
C LEU A 76 -8.99 -6.97 18.99
N ALA A 77 -7.79 -7.06 18.40
CA ALA A 77 -7.06 -8.32 18.27
C ALA A 77 -6.64 -8.91 19.63
N THR A 78 -6.35 -8.03 20.58
CA THR A 78 -5.92 -8.41 21.94
C THR A 78 -7.10 -8.77 22.84
N ASN A 79 -8.33 -8.38 22.48
CA ASN A 79 -9.49 -8.57 23.33
C ASN A 79 -9.91 -10.06 23.41
N PRO A 80 -10.07 -10.63 24.63
CA PRO A 80 -10.47 -12.02 24.79
C PRO A 80 -11.89 -12.32 24.27
N ARG A 81 -12.79 -11.34 24.26
CA ARG A 81 -14.16 -11.49 23.72
C ARG A 81 -14.14 -11.72 22.21
N TYR A 82 -13.28 -10.99 21.49
CA TYR A 82 -13.10 -11.20 20.05
C TYR A 82 -12.57 -12.62 19.78
N GLN A 83 -11.58 -13.07 20.54
CA GLN A 83 -11.04 -14.43 20.41
C GLN A 83 -12.07 -15.52 20.75
N ALA A 84 -12.92 -15.30 21.75
CA ALA A 84 -14.03 -16.20 22.07
C ALA A 84 -15.05 -16.27 20.92
N LEU A 85 -15.37 -15.13 20.33
CA LEU A 85 -16.32 -15.03 19.22
C LEU A 85 -15.81 -15.78 17.96
N LEU A 86 -14.51 -15.71 17.68
CA LEU A 86 -13.93 -16.52 16.59
C LEU A 86 -14.00 -18.03 16.84
N LYS A 87 -13.99 -18.45 18.11
CA LYS A 87 -14.14 -19.87 18.49
C LYS A 87 -15.59 -20.33 18.41
N THR A 88 -16.56 -19.47 18.76
CA THR A 88 -18.00 -19.79 18.68
C THR A 88 -18.50 -19.78 17.24
N HIS A 89 -17.98 -18.88 16.40
CA HIS A 89 -18.40 -18.71 15.01
C HIS A 89 -17.25 -18.92 14.02
N PRO A 90 -17.00 -20.16 13.57
CA PRO A 90 -15.94 -20.44 12.60
C PRO A 90 -16.19 -19.83 11.21
N THR A 91 -17.43 -19.45 10.90
CA THR A 91 -17.81 -18.80 9.64
C THR A 91 -17.52 -17.30 9.60
N LEU A 92 -17.26 -16.68 10.76
CA LEU A 92 -16.99 -15.25 10.85
C LEU A 92 -15.64 -14.89 10.22
N LEU A 93 -14.58 -15.64 10.53
CA LEU A 93 -13.24 -15.41 9.99
C LEU A 93 -13.22 -15.44 8.44
N PRO A 94 -13.75 -16.50 7.79
CA PRO A 94 -13.87 -16.53 6.34
C PRO A 94 -14.67 -15.35 5.78
N SER A 95 -15.74 -14.95 6.46
CA SER A 95 -16.58 -13.82 6.04
C SER A 95 -15.82 -12.50 6.08
N LEU A 96 -15.07 -12.24 7.15
CA LEU A 96 -14.21 -11.06 7.28
C LEU A 96 -13.06 -11.07 6.25
N GLN A 97 -12.46 -12.24 6.00
CA GLN A 97 -11.43 -12.39 4.97
C GLN A 97 -11.97 -12.10 3.56
N ARG A 98 -13.20 -12.54 3.24
CA ARG A 98 -13.86 -12.21 1.95
C ARG A 98 -14.04 -10.70 1.79
N VAL A 99 -14.39 -9.99 2.86
CA VAL A 99 -14.53 -8.53 2.86
C VAL A 99 -13.17 -7.87 2.69
N TYR A 100 -12.17 -8.30 3.45
CA TYR A 100 -10.80 -7.77 3.38
C TYR A 100 -10.18 -7.99 1.98
N ALA A 101 -10.38 -9.16 1.38
CA ALA A 101 -9.86 -9.47 0.05
C ALA A 101 -10.36 -8.51 -1.04
N LYS A 102 -11.52 -7.88 -0.88
CA LYS A 102 -12.03 -6.86 -1.82
C LYS A 102 -11.29 -5.52 -1.73
N THR A 103 -10.71 -5.23 -0.56
CA THR A 103 -9.90 -4.02 -0.30
C THR A 103 -8.44 -4.17 -0.73
N ILE A 104 -8.02 -5.39 -1.10
CA ILE A 104 -6.69 -5.64 -1.67
C ILE A 104 -6.78 -5.46 -3.19
N GLN A 105 -5.74 -4.85 -3.77
CA GLN A 105 -5.57 -4.80 -5.21
C GLN A 105 -5.50 -6.25 -5.75
N PRO A 106 -6.44 -6.67 -6.61
CA PRO A 106 -6.31 -7.95 -7.28
C PRO A 106 -5.04 -7.95 -8.14
N ASP A 107 -4.39 -9.10 -8.26
CA ASP A 107 -3.27 -9.27 -9.17
C ASP A 107 -3.72 -8.83 -10.59
N PRO A 108 -2.91 -8.06 -11.34
CA PRO A 108 -3.22 -7.72 -12.72
C PRO A 108 -3.57 -8.95 -13.60
N GLU A 109 -3.08 -10.15 -13.29
CA GLU A 109 -3.49 -11.38 -13.98
C GLU A 109 -4.92 -11.85 -13.64
N ASP A 110 -5.31 -11.77 -12.37
CA ASP A 110 -6.69 -12.03 -11.93
C ASP A 110 -7.67 -11.01 -12.49
N GLU A 111 -7.25 -9.75 -12.58
CA GLU A 111 -8.05 -8.69 -13.20
C GLU A 111 -8.26 -8.97 -14.70
N ARG A 112 -7.21 -9.39 -15.42
CA ARG A 112 -7.32 -9.84 -16.83
C ARG A 112 -8.26 -11.03 -16.97
N ARG A 113 -8.13 -12.03 -16.08
CA ARG A 113 -8.97 -13.23 -16.10
C ARG A 113 -10.44 -12.90 -15.82
N ARG A 114 -10.73 -12.02 -14.86
CA ARG A 114 -12.09 -11.51 -14.59
C ARG A 114 -12.66 -10.79 -15.80
N ARG A 115 -11.92 -9.86 -16.41
CA ARG A 115 -12.35 -9.16 -17.63
C ARG A 115 -12.61 -10.12 -18.78
N MET A 116 -11.78 -11.15 -18.94
CA MET A 116 -11.97 -12.19 -19.94
C MET A 116 -13.24 -13.00 -19.70
N LEU A 117 -13.49 -13.41 -18.45
CA LEU A 117 -14.70 -14.13 -18.03
C LEU A 117 -15.96 -13.28 -18.22
N GLU A 118 -15.91 -12.00 -17.84
CA GLU A 118 -17.02 -11.05 -17.97
C GLU A 118 -17.35 -10.78 -19.44
N ARG A 119 -16.33 -10.57 -20.28
CA ARG A 119 -16.48 -10.44 -21.73
C ARG A 119 -17.05 -11.70 -22.39
N ASN A 120 -16.62 -12.88 -21.94
CA ASN A 120 -17.13 -14.16 -22.43
C ASN A 120 -18.56 -14.43 -21.93
N ALA A 121 -18.93 -13.98 -20.73
CA ALA A 121 -20.29 -14.06 -20.21
C ALA A 121 -21.25 -13.14 -21.00
N SER A 122 -20.81 -11.92 -21.33
CA SER A 122 -21.57 -10.96 -22.14
C SER A 122 -21.76 -11.42 -23.60
N ARG A 123 -20.78 -12.14 -24.16
CA ARG A 123 -20.90 -12.78 -25.50
C ARG A 123 -21.67 -14.10 -25.46
N GLY A 124 -21.73 -14.77 -24.30
CA GLY A 124 -22.42 -16.05 -24.11
C GLY A 124 -23.93 -15.94 -23.86
N ARG A 125 -24.44 -14.75 -23.52
CA ARG A 125 -25.89 -14.52 -23.29
C ARG A 125 -26.70 -14.22 -24.57
N GLY A 126 -26.09 -14.42 -25.75
CA GLY A 126 -26.73 -14.24 -27.06
C GLY A 126 -27.07 -15.52 -27.81
N MET A 127 -26.79 -16.72 -27.27
CA MET A 127 -26.85 -17.98 -28.05
C MET A 127 -27.77 -19.05 -27.46
N ARG A 128 -28.91 -18.65 -26.88
CA ARG A 128 -30.05 -19.55 -26.64
C ARG A 128 -31.37 -18.88 -27.07
N GLY A 129 -31.47 -18.63 -28.37
CA GLY A 129 -32.68 -18.14 -29.04
C GLY A 129 -32.86 -18.84 -30.38
N ARG A 130 -33.51 -19.99 -30.33
CA ARG A 130 -33.80 -20.89 -31.46
C ARG A 130 -34.85 -20.26 -32.38
N GLY A 131 -34.47 -19.88 -33.60
CA GLY A 131 -35.30 -19.96 -34.80
C GLY A 131 -36.50 -18.99 -34.99
N ARG A 132 -36.69 -18.65 -36.27
CA ARG A 132 -37.92 -18.12 -36.92
C ARG A 132 -38.47 -16.77 -36.43
N GLY A 133 -38.27 -15.75 -37.24
CA GLY A 133 -39.10 -14.55 -37.18
C GLY A 133 -38.63 -13.46 -38.13
N ARG A 134 -39.23 -13.39 -39.32
CA ARG A 134 -39.21 -12.17 -40.14
C ARG A 134 -39.75 -11.02 -39.28
N GLY A 135 -38.96 -9.97 -39.11
CA GLY A 135 -39.38 -8.80 -38.35
C GLY A 135 -38.54 -7.60 -38.72
N ARG A 136 -39.01 -6.85 -39.72
CA ARG A 136 -38.64 -5.44 -39.91
C ARG A 136 -38.98 -4.72 -38.60
N GLY A 137 -37.97 -4.39 -37.82
CA GLY A 137 -38.13 -3.69 -36.55
C GLY A 137 -36.99 -2.69 -36.43
N ARG A 138 -37.31 -1.43 -36.69
CA ARG A 138 -36.49 -0.25 -36.50
C ARG A 138 -36.15 -0.13 -35.00
N GLY A 139 -35.18 -0.92 -34.54
CA GLY A 139 -34.82 -1.07 -33.15
C GLY A 139 -33.48 -0.41 -32.86
N GLY A 140 -33.54 0.75 -32.22
CA GLY A 140 -32.50 1.26 -31.33
C GLY A 140 -31.09 1.29 -31.89
N ARG A 141 -30.75 2.39 -32.57
CA ARG A 141 -29.38 2.91 -32.64
C ARG A 141 -28.97 3.40 -31.24
N GLY A 142 -29.00 2.51 -30.24
CA GLY A 142 -28.35 2.65 -28.96
C GLY A 142 -26.96 2.06 -29.12
N GLY A 143 -26.09 2.80 -29.80
CA GLY A 143 -24.68 2.50 -29.84
C GLY A 143 -24.19 2.31 -28.41
N TRP A 144 -23.42 1.24 -28.24
CA TRP A 144 -22.71 0.82 -27.05
C TRP A 144 -21.69 1.90 -26.65
N ASN A 145 -22.19 3.06 -26.23
CA ASN A 145 -21.46 4.14 -25.58
C ASN A 145 -21.95 4.28 -24.13
N GLY A 146 -22.39 3.17 -23.53
CA GLY A 146 -22.25 3.02 -22.09
C GLY A 146 -20.78 2.75 -21.90
N GLU A 147 -20.01 3.82 -21.74
CA GLU A 147 -18.58 3.84 -21.44
C GLU A 147 -18.31 2.83 -20.33
N GLU A 148 -18.06 1.60 -20.79
CA GLU A 148 -17.40 0.50 -20.13
C GLU A 148 -15.96 0.97 -19.93
N ARG A 149 -15.83 2.06 -19.17
CA ARG A 149 -14.68 2.31 -18.33
C ARG A 149 -14.70 1.10 -17.41
N GLU A 150 -14.09 0.00 -17.85
CA GLU A 150 -13.65 -1.09 -17.00
C GLU A 150 -12.74 -0.41 -15.97
N GLU A 151 -13.35 0.16 -14.93
CA GLU A 151 -12.66 1.00 -13.96
C GLU A 151 -11.76 0.06 -13.20
N ARG A 152 -10.49 0.07 -13.64
CA ARG A 152 -9.32 -0.46 -12.98
C ARG A 152 -9.53 -0.33 -11.48
N TRP A 153 -9.21 -1.38 -10.74
CA TRP A 153 -9.39 -1.36 -9.29
C TRP A 153 -8.83 -0.05 -8.71
N THR A 154 -9.64 0.64 -7.91
CA THR A 154 -9.24 1.82 -7.14
C THR A 154 -9.54 1.54 -5.66
N PRO A 155 -8.79 2.14 -4.71
CA PRO A 155 -9.07 1.96 -3.29
C PRO A 155 -10.53 2.25 -2.94
N LYS A 156 -11.08 3.36 -3.45
CA LYS A 156 -12.48 3.76 -3.24
C LYS A 156 -13.48 2.72 -3.75
N LYS A 157 -13.19 2.03 -4.85
CA LYS A 157 -14.05 0.97 -5.41
C LYS A 157 -13.94 -0.31 -4.58
N GLY A 158 -12.72 -0.69 -4.17
CA GLY A 158 -12.50 -1.80 -3.25
C GLY A 158 -13.26 -1.61 -1.93
N ASP A 159 -13.20 -0.41 -1.36
CA ASP A 159 -13.94 -0.03 -0.15
C ASP A 159 -15.46 -0.12 -0.38
N LYS A 160 -15.96 0.41 -1.50
CA LYS A 160 -17.39 0.33 -1.86
C LYS A 160 -17.86 -1.11 -2.03
N ASP A 161 -17.07 -1.96 -2.69
CA ASP A 161 -17.38 -3.36 -2.92
C ASP A 161 -17.30 -4.19 -1.62
N ALA A 162 -16.38 -3.84 -0.71
CA ALA A 162 -16.28 -4.40 0.63
C ALA A 162 -17.49 -4.02 1.50
N MET A 163 -17.91 -2.74 1.46
CA MET A 163 -19.12 -2.27 2.14
C MET A 163 -20.39 -2.93 1.59
N ALA A 164 -20.48 -3.12 0.28
CA ALA A 164 -21.58 -3.88 -0.34
C ALA A 164 -21.58 -5.35 0.11
N ALA A 165 -20.40 -5.96 0.31
CA ALA A 165 -20.27 -7.30 0.85
C ALA A 165 -20.78 -7.40 2.29
N LEU A 166 -20.37 -6.46 3.15
CA LEU A 166 -20.83 -6.37 4.53
C LEU A 166 -22.35 -6.18 4.61
N LYS A 167 -22.90 -5.30 3.77
CA LYS A 167 -24.36 -5.11 3.66
C LYS A 167 -25.06 -6.41 3.26
N GLY A 168 -24.53 -7.11 2.25
CA GLY A 168 -25.05 -8.41 1.83
C GLY A 168 -25.03 -9.47 2.93
N ILE A 169 -23.96 -9.53 3.73
CA ILE A 169 -23.89 -10.45 4.89
C ILE A 169 -24.94 -10.08 5.94
N ARG A 170 -25.12 -8.78 6.23
CA ARG A 170 -26.12 -8.31 7.22
C ARG A 170 -27.57 -8.52 6.78
N GLU A 171 -27.87 -8.44 5.49
CA GLU A 171 -29.24 -8.47 4.96
C GLU A 171 -29.62 -9.83 4.32
N GLY A 172 -28.66 -10.64 3.87
CA GLY A 172 -28.91 -11.86 3.08
C GLY A 172 -29.54 -13.04 3.84
N GLU A 173 -30.77 -13.44 3.48
CA GLU A 173 -31.56 -14.46 4.19
C GLU A 173 -30.90 -15.85 4.32
N ASP A 174 -29.97 -16.18 3.42
CA ASP A 174 -29.46 -17.55 3.26
C ASP A 174 -28.52 -18.03 4.39
N ASN A 175 -27.81 -17.12 5.08
CA ASN A 175 -26.79 -17.48 6.08
C ASN A 175 -27.04 -16.84 7.45
N LYS A 176 -28.07 -17.30 8.16
CA LYS A 176 -28.45 -16.80 9.50
C LYS A 176 -27.30 -16.83 10.51
N SER A 177 -26.48 -17.90 10.52
CA SER A 177 -25.34 -18.00 11.44
C SER A 177 -24.21 -17.00 11.14
N GLU A 178 -24.00 -16.66 9.86
CA GLU A 178 -23.03 -15.62 9.47
C GLU A 178 -23.55 -14.23 9.85
N LYS A 179 -24.86 -13.99 9.74
CA LYS A 179 -25.52 -12.76 10.19
C LYS A 179 -25.38 -12.54 11.69
N ASP A 180 -25.75 -13.55 12.48
CA ASP A 180 -25.74 -13.48 13.94
C ASP A 180 -24.30 -13.23 14.42
N ALA A 181 -23.32 -13.97 13.88
CA ALA A 181 -21.91 -13.77 14.20
C ALA A 181 -21.38 -12.37 13.80
N MET A 182 -21.80 -11.85 12.64
CA MET A 182 -21.40 -10.52 12.19
C MET A 182 -22.05 -9.41 13.04
N ALA A 183 -23.29 -9.61 13.50
CA ALA A 183 -23.97 -8.68 14.39
C ALA A 183 -23.27 -8.60 15.75
N GLU A 184 -22.90 -9.74 16.35
CA GLU A 184 -22.13 -9.78 17.60
C GLU A 184 -20.75 -9.13 17.44
N PHE A 185 -20.06 -9.38 16.32
CA PHE A 185 -18.77 -8.74 16.03
C PHE A 185 -18.90 -7.21 15.95
N VAL A 186 -19.92 -6.71 15.26
CA VAL A 186 -20.16 -5.26 15.13
C VAL A 186 -20.52 -4.65 16.48
N GLY A 187 -21.33 -5.33 17.30
CA GLY A 187 -21.64 -4.90 18.67
C GLY A 187 -20.37 -4.74 19.53
N LEU A 188 -19.45 -5.72 19.50
CA LEU A 188 -18.18 -5.61 20.22
C LEU A 188 -17.31 -4.45 19.72
N VAL A 189 -17.27 -4.20 18.41
CA VAL A 189 -16.53 -3.08 17.84
C VAL A 189 -17.15 -1.74 18.26
N GLU A 190 -18.47 -1.63 18.24
CA GLU A 190 -19.19 -0.43 18.68
C GLU A 190 -19.02 -0.18 20.18
N GLU A 191 -19.01 -1.21 21.02
CA GLU A 191 -18.73 -1.07 22.46
C GLU A 191 -17.33 -0.51 22.72
N LEU A 192 -16.32 -1.04 22.02
CA LEU A 192 -14.92 -0.71 22.27
C LEU A 192 -14.49 0.62 21.65
N PHE A 193 -15.06 0.98 20.49
CA PHE A 193 -14.66 2.17 19.73
C PHE A 193 -15.72 3.27 19.74
N GLY A 194 -17.00 2.93 19.86
CA GLY A 194 -18.09 3.91 19.92
C GLY A 194 -18.12 4.76 21.19
N GLN A 195 -17.49 4.30 22.29
CA GLN A 195 -17.30 5.13 23.49
C GLN A 195 -16.16 6.17 23.32
N LYS A 196 -15.10 5.84 22.57
CA LYS A 196 -13.98 6.74 22.31
C LYS A 196 -14.39 7.93 21.43
N ASP A 197 -15.19 7.68 20.39
CA ASP A 197 -15.68 8.74 19.50
C ASP A 197 -16.60 9.73 20.26
N LYS A 198 -17.38 9.24 21.23
CA LYS A 198 -18.23 10.09 22.09
C LYS A 198 -17.44 10.93 23.09
N MET A 199 -16.33 10.42 23.65
CA MET A 199 -15.46 11.20 24.54
C MET A 199 -14.60 12.21 23.76
N GLN A 200 -14.05 11.83 22.62
CA GLN A 200 -13.22 12.73 21.79
C GLN A 200 -14.03 13.89 21.18
N GLY A 201 -15.30 13.67 20.82
CA GLY A 201 -16.17 14.73 20.29
C GLY A 201 -16.62 15.78 21.32
N VAL A 202 -16.49 15.52 22.62
CA VAL A 202 -16.80 16.49 23.69
C VAL A 202 -15.58 17.34 24.02
N GLU A 203 -14.38 16.77 23.96
CA GLU A 203 -13.11 17.47 24.24
C GLU A 203 -12.68 18.42 23.10
N GLU A 204 -13.11 18.17 21.85
CA GLU A 204 -12.82 19.07 20.71
C GLU A 204 -13.80 20.26 20.62
N ARG A 205 -14.85 20.29 21.46
CA ARG A 205 -15.94 21.28 21.40
C ARG A 205 -16.00 22.22 22.63
N ALA A 206 -15.07 22.07 23.57
CA ALA A 206 -14.84 22.93 24.73
C ALA A 206 -13.55 23.76 24.53
#